data_AF-A0A1J3IAQ6-F1
#
_entry.id   AF-A0A1J3IAQ6-F1
#
_cell.length_a   1.000
_cell.length_b   1.000
_cell.length_c   1.000
_cell.angle_alpha   90.00
_cell.angle_beta   90.00
_cell.angle_gamma   90.00
#
_symmetry.space_group_name_H-M   'P 1'
#
loop_
_entity.id
_entity.type
_entity.pdbx_description
1 polymer ?
#
loop_
_entity_poly.entity_id
_entity_poly.type
_entity_poly.pdbx_seq_one_letter_code
_entity_poly.pdbx_strand_id
1 'polypeptide(L)'
;GSFQQLYFHKITNKLKKKTKGEDDGDRRRNLRASRMASLDSPLLMMKLVIFFLSTLFVITTVNSETQCRNFKSIISFGDSIADTGNLLGLSDPNDLPHVAFPPYGETFFHKPTGRFSNGRLIIDFIAEFLGLPLVPPFYGSKNANFEKGVNFAVGGATAMERSVLEERGIHFAYTNVSLGVQLKSFKESLPNLCGSPSECKDMIENALILMGEIGGNDYNYAFFVSKPVDEIKELVPLVITTISSAIMELIGMGGRTFLVPGDFPLGCSVAYLTLYQTSNMEAYDPLTGCLTWLNEFSQYYNGELQQELDRLRKLYPHVNIIYADYYNALSRLFQEPTKFGFETRPLPACCGSGGSYHFTFGKKCGFQGVEACNDPSKHVNWDGVHLTEAAYRLIAEGLLKGHYTFPPFDWSCLSSQINKNGSCDTKYSSMNS
;
A
#
# COMPACT_ATOMS: atom_id res chain seq x y z
N GLY A 1 -5.25 -32.02 7.51
CA GLY A 1 -4.86 -32.84 6.35
C GLY A 1 -5.67 -34.12 6.33
N SER A 2 -6.59 -34.28 5.37
CA SER A 2 -7.10 -35.58 4.87
C SER A 2 -8.12 -35.43 3.72
N PHE A 3 -7.91 -34.48 2.80
CA PHE A 3 -8.74 -34.39 1.58
C PHE A 3 -7.96 -34.51 0.26
N GLN A 4 -6.62 -34.55 0.31
CA GLN A 4 -5.76 -34.70 -0.87
C GLN A 4 -5.40 -36.16 -1.21
N GLN A 5 -5.66 -37.12 -0.33
CA GLN A 5 -5.29 -38.53 -0.55
C GLN A 5 -6.35 -39.37 -1.31
N LEU A 6 -7.60 -38.90 -1.39
CA LEU A 6 -8.67 -39.64 -2.08
C LEU A 6 -8.76 -39.37 -3.60
N TYR A 7 -8.13 -38.30 -4.11
CA TYR A 7 -8.17 -37.97 -5.53
C TYR A 7 -7.10 -38.71 -6.36
N PHE A 8 -5.95 -39.03 -5.76
CA PHE A 8 -4.85 -39.74 -6.43
C PHE A 8 -5.07 -41.26 -6.61
N HIS A 9 -5.95 -41.87 -5.80
CA HIS A 9 -6.20 -43.32 -5.86
C HIS A 9 -7.20 -43.74 -6.96
N LYS A 10 -8.00 -42.81 -7.50
CA LYS A 10 -8.98 -43.09 -8.57
C LYS A 10 -8.39 -43.07 -9.98
N ILE A 11 -7.25 -42.40 -10.19
CA ILE A 11 -6.63 -42.26 -11.53
C ILE A 11 -5.70 -43.45 -11.84
N THR A 12 -5.01 -44.00 -10.83
CA THR A 12 -4.08 -45.13 -10.98
C THR A 12 -4.78 -46.46 -11.26
N ASN A 13 -6.02 -46.66 -10.81
CA ASN A 13 -6.78 -47.89 -11.06
C ASN A 13 -7.45 -47.96 -12.45
N LYS A 14 -7.54 -46.84 -13.18
CA LYS A 14 -8.14 -46.81 -14.53
C LYS A 14 -7.15 -47.16 -15.64
N LEU A 15 -5.84 -47.10 -15.36
CA LEU A 15 -4.77 -47.41 -16.32
C LEU A 15 -4.24 -48.86 -16.22
N LYS A 16 -4.50 -49.58 -15.12
CA LYS A 16 -4.07 -50.98 -14.94
C LYS A 16 -5.03 -52.04 -15.52
N LYS A 17 -6.19 -51.65 -16.06
CA LYS A 17 -7.23 -52.57 -16.54
C LYS A 17 -7.31 -52.77 -18.07
N LYS A 18 -6.35 -52.26 -18.86
CA LYS A 18 -6.43 -52.30 -20.33
C LYS A 18 -5.43 -53.23 -21.05
N THR A 19 -4.76 -54.13 -20.33
CA THR A 19 -3.89 -55.15 -20.95
C THR A 19 -3.92 -56.44 -20.12
N LYS A 20 -4.96 -57.26 -20.31
CA LYS A 20 -4.96 -58.69 -19.92
C LYS A 20 -6.00 -59.45 -20.74
N GLY A 21 -5.54 -60.51 -21.40
CA GLY A 21 -6.21 -61.32 -22.44
C GLY A 21 -5.25 -61.35 -23.64
N GLU A 22 -4.70 -62.46 -24.12
CA GLU A 22 -5.09 -63.88 -24.09
C GLU A 22 -3.85 -64.79 -24.14
N ASP A 23 -4.12 -66.08 -24.09
CA ASP A 23 -3.34 -67.25 -23.72
C ASP A 23 -2.46 -67.84 -24.85
N ASP A 24 -1.63 -68.83 -24.44
CA ASP A 24 -1.25 -70.05 -25.18
C ASP A 24 0.10 -70.16 -25.96
N GLY A 25 0.74 -71.33 -25.77
CA GLY A 25 1.42 -72.07 -26.85
C GLY A 25 2.94 -71.96 -27.06
N ASP A 26 3.68 -72.94 -26.54
CA ASP A 26 5.07 -73.30 -26.89
C ASP A 26 5.27 -73.67 -28.39
N ARG A 27 6.22 -73.05 -29.11
CA ARG A 27 7.11 -73.74 -30.09
C ARG A 27 8.27 -72.90 -30.63
N ARG A 28 9.41 -73.58 -30.71
CA ARG A 28 10.75 -73.23 -31.23
C ARG A 28 10.83 -72.50 -32.58
N ARG A 29 11.86 -71.62 -32.64
CA ARG A 29 12.76 -71.24 -33.76
C ARG A 29 12.13 -70.61 -35.01
N ASN A 30 12.41 -69.31 -35.23
CA ASN A 30 13.16 -68.82 -36.41
C ASN A 30 13.47 -67.31 -36.35
N LEU A 31 14.75 -67.00 -36.60
CA LEU A 31 15.35 -65.77 -37.14
C LEU A 31 14.47 -64.52 -37.38
N ARG A 32 14.77 -63.43 -36.65
CA ARG A 32 15.10 -62.10 -37.22
C ARG A 32 15.54 -61.16 -36.08
N ALA A 33 16.80 -60.76 -36.10
CA ALA A 33 17.29 -59.68 -35.27
C ALA A 33 16.67 -58.36 -35.74
N SER A 34 15.75 -57.79 -34.96
CA SER A 34 15.39 -56.39 -35.10
C SER A 34 16.60 -55.56 -34.66
N ARG A 35 17.24 -54.88 -35.63
CA ARG A 35 18.24 -53.85 -35.35
C ARG A 35 17.61 -52.83 -34.41
N MET A 36 18.09 -52.78 -33.15
CA MET A 36 18.02 -51.54 -32.38
C MET A 36 18.71 -50.48 -33.23
N ALA A 37 17.98 -49.42 -33.58
CA ALA A 37 18.59 -48.24 -34.17
C ALA A 37 19.64 -47.74 -33.18
N SER A 38 20.91 -47.89 -33.56
CA SER A 38 22.03 -47.38 -32.77
C SER A 38 21.82 -45.87 -32.58
N LEU A 39 22.05 -45.42 -31.35
CA LEU A 39 22.01 -44.02 -30.95
C LEU A 39 23.26 -43.25 -31.45
N ASP A 40 24.00 -43.79 -32.43
CA ASP A 40 25.27 -43.25 -32.93
C ASP A 40 25.10 -42.55 -34.28
N SER A 41 23.88 -42.16 -34.62
CA SER A 41 23.62 -41.27 -35.75
C SER A 41 23.98 -39.83 -35.34
N PRO A 42 25.06 -39.23 -35.87
CA PRO A 42 25.40 -37.84 -35.56
C PRO A 42 24.26 -36.87 -35.94
N LEU A 43 23.43 -37.26 -36.91
CA LEU A 43 22.25 -36.51 -37.33
C LEU A 43 21.12 -36.53 -36.29
N LEU A 44 20.95 -37.63 -35.55
CA LEU A 44 19.91 -37.75 -34.51
C LEU A 44 20.31 -36.95 -33.26
N MET A 45 21.58 -37.02 -32.86
CA MET A 45 22.15 -36.22 -31.78
C MET A 45 22.04 -34.71 -32.09
N MET A 46 22.35 -34.31 -33.32
CA MET A 46 22.24 -32.91 -33.74
C MET A 46 20.78 -32.40 -33.70
N LYS A 47 19.79 -33.23 -34.08
CA LYS A 47 18.36 -32.89 -33.96
C LYS A 47 17.90 -32.76 -32.51
N LEU A 48 18.37 -33.63 -31.62
CA LEU A 48 18.05 -33.56 -30.18
C LEU A 48 18.67 -32.32 -29.52
N VAL A 49 19.91 -31.96 -29.90
CA VAL A 49 20.58 -30.74 -29.43
C VAL A 49 19.87 -29.49 -29.94
N ILE A 50 19.46 -29.45 -31.22
CA ILE A 50 18.67 -28.33 -31.77
C ILE A 50 17.31 -28.23 -31.07
N PHE A 51 16.63 -29.36 -30.81
CA PHE A 51 15.37 -29.36 -30.07
C PHE A 51 15.56 -28.84 -28.64
N PHE A 52 16.58 -29.32 -27.91
CA PHE A 52 16.91 -28.83 -26.57
C PHE A 52 17.33 -27.36 -26.55
N LEU A 53 18.11 -26.89 -27.53
CA LEU A 53 18.46 -25.48 -27.67
C LEU A 53 17.23 -24.63 -28.00
N SER A 54 16.32 -25.13 -28.84
CA SER A 54 15.08 -24.44 -29.16
C SER A 54 14.12 -24.36 -27.97
N THR A 55 14.05 -25.40 -27.13
CA THR A 55 13.24 -25.38 -25.90
C THR A 55 13.90 -24.52 -24.82
N LEU A 56 15.23 -24.51 -24.70
CA LEU A 56 15.95 -23.56 -23.84
C LEU A 56 15.74 -22.11 -24.30
N PHE A 57 15.69 -21.86 -25.61
CA PHE A 57 15.44 -20.54 -26.18
C PHE A 57 13.99 -20.08 -25.95
N VAL A 58 13.01 -20.99 -25.99
CA VAL A 58 11.59 -20.66 -25.69
C VAL A 58 11.35 -20.47 -24.18
N ILE A 59 12.11 -21.14 -23.30
CA ILE A 59 12.01 -20.96 -21.84
C ILE A 59 12.74 -19.68 -21.37
N THR A 60 13.69 -19.15 -22.16
CA THR A 60 14.42 -17.92 -21.83
C THR A 60 13.78 -16.63 -22.36
N THR A 61 12.66 -16.70 -23.07
CA THR A 61 11.91 -15.53 -23.57
C THR A 61 10.61 -15.25 -22.83
N VAL A 62 10.47 -15.68 -21.57
CA VAL A 62 9.57 -14.96 -20.66
C VAL A 62 10.30 -13.68 -20.27
N ASN A 63 10.39 -12.75 -21.21
CA ASN A 63 10.61 -11.36 -20.87
C ASN A 63 9.41 -10.99 -20.01
N SER A 64 9.62 -10.89 -18.70
CA SER A 64 8.90 -9.90 -17.92
C SER A 64 9.40 -8.56 -18.45
N GLU A 65 8.90 -8.14 -19.62
CA GLU A 65 8.87 -6.73 -19.93
C GLU A 65 8.16 -6.12 -18.73
N THR A 66 8.90 -5.37 -17.91
CA THR A 66 8.32 -4.41 -17.00
C THR A 66 7.48 -3.50 -17.89
N GLN A 67 6.19 -3.82 -17.99
CA GLN A 67 5.28 -3.11 -18.86
C GLN A 67 5.24 -1.69 -18.30
N CYS A 68 5.96 -0.81 -18.98
CA CYS A 68 6.01 0.61 -18.75
C CYS A 68 4.56 1.14 -18.83
N ARG A 69 3.91 1.31 -17.67
CA ARG A 69 2.51 1.72 -17.61
C ARG A 69 2.44 3.23 -17.45
N ASN A 70 1.92 3.88 -18.47
CA ASN A 70 1.47 5.27 -18.37
C ASN A 70 0.13 5.28 -17.64
N PHE A 71 0.13 5.58 -16.34
CA PHE A 71 -1.11 5.64 -15.56
C PHE A 71 -1.99 6.78 -16.06
N LYS A 72 -3.25 6.49 -16.37
CA LYS A 72 -4.23 7.50 -16.81
C LYS A 72 -4.92 8.18 -15.64
N SER A 73 -4.96 7.52 -14.49
CA SER A 73 -5.67 7.95 -13.30
C SER A 73 -5.12 7.30 -12.02
N ILE A 74 -5.51 7.84 -10.87
CA ILE A 74 -5.33 7.21 -9.56
C ILE A 74 -6.71 6.87 -8.99
N ILE A 75 -6.90 5.63 -8.58
CA ILE A 75 -8.06 5.22 -7.78
C ILE A 75 -7.53 4.93 -6.38
N SER A 76 -7.98 5.69 -5.39
CA SER A 76 -7.44 5.61 -4.03
C SER A 76 -8.49 5.16 -3.03
N PHE A 77 -8.05 4.31 -2.10
CA PHE A 77 -8.76 3.86 -0.90
C PHE A 77 -7.86 4.16 0.31
N GLY A 78 -8.43 4.08 1.50
CA GLY A 78 -7.67 4.09 2.74
C GLY A 78 -8.22 5.05 3.78
N ASP A 79 -7.33 5.73 4.49
CA ASP A 79 -7.66 6.46 5.70
C ASP A 79 -7.16 7.92 5.67
N SER A 80 -6.87 8.54 6.83
CA SER A 80 -6.41 9.92 6.92
C SER A 80 -5.07 10.18 6.21
N ILE A 81 -4.23 9.15 6.01
CA ILE A 81 -2.94 9.28 5.31
C ILE A 81 -3.14 9.46 3.79
N ALA A 82 -4.32 9.11 3.28
CA ALA A 82 -4.71 9.30 1.88
C ALA A 82 -5.93 10.21 1.69
N ASP A 83 -6.65 10.63 2.74
CA ASP A 83 -7.89 11.41 2.63
C ASP A 83 -7.65 12.83 2.08
N THR A 84 -8.24 13.12 0.91
CA THR A 84 -8.14 14.42 0.24
C THR A 84 -9.32 15.37 0.51
N GLY A 85 -10.20 15.02 1.46
CA GLY A 85 -11.34 15.84 1.90
C GLY A 85 -12.67 15.09 2.04
N ASN A 86 -12.68 13.76 2.00
CA ASN A 86 -13.87 12.94 2.14
C ASN A 86 -14.47 13.00 3.54
N LEU A 87 -13.66 12.90 4.61
CA LEU A 87 -14.20 13.01 5.96
C LEU A 87 -14.91 14.35 6.14
N LEU A 88 -14.27 15.44 5.70
CA LEU A 88 -14.87 16.77 5.73
C LEU A 88 -16.20 16.83 4.95
N GLY A 89 -16.25 16.22 3.77
CA GLY A 89 -17.46 16.13 2.95
C GLY A 89 -18.61 15.33 3.58
N LEU A 90 -18.27 14.31 4.37
CA LEU A 90 -19.23 13.45 5.08
C LEU A 90 -19.70 14.03 6.42
N SER A 91 -19.05 15.08 6.92
CA SER A 91 -19.29 15.61 8.25
C SER A 91 -20.55 16.46 8.33
N ASP A 92 -21.16 16.50 9.52
CA ASP A 92 -22.27 17.41 9.80
C ASP A 92 -21.75 18.86 9.70
N PRO A 93 -22.40 19.75 8.94
CA PRO A 93 -22.03 21.16 8.89
C PRO A 93 -21.97 21.87 10.26
N ASN A 94 -22.66 21.33 11.27
CA ASN A 94 -22.65 21.85 12.64
C ASN A 94 -21.61 21.18 13.55
N ASP A 95 -20.98 20.10 13.10
CA ASP A 95 -19.95 19.35 13.83
C ASP A 95 -18.83 18.94 12.88
N LEU A 96 -18.04 19.94 12.49
CA LEU A 96 -16.94 19.74 11.55
C LEU A 96 -15.72 19.14 12.26
N PRO A 97 -14.98 18.25 11.58
CA PRO A 97 -13.78 17.66 12.14
C PRO A 97 -12.70 18.73 12.26
N HIS A 98 -11.78 18.55 13.21
CA HIS A 98 -10.67 19.48 13.45
C HIS A 98 -9.85 19.86 12.20
N VAL A 99 -9.74 18.96 11.21
CA VAL A 99 -9.09 19.21 9.91
C VAL A 99 -9.81 20.21 9.00
N ALA A 100 -11.02 20.63 9.37
CA ALA A 100 -11.79 21.67 8.68
C ALA A 100 -11.30 23.09 9.01
N PHE A 101 -10.43 23.24 10.02
CA PHE A 101 -10.04 24.53 10.57
C PHE A 101 -8.54 24.79 10.37
N PRO A 102 -8.11 26.07 10.25
CA PRO A 102 -6.69 26.41 10.29
C PRO A 102 -6.03 25.89 11.56
N PRO A 103 -4.75 25.48 11.52
CA PRO A 103 -3.79 25.69 10.44
C PRO A 103 -3.71 24.56 9.38
N TYR A 104 -4.66 23.63 9.33
CA TYR A 104 -4.65 22.60 8.28
C TYR A 104 -4.64 23.22 6.87
N GLY A 105 -3.77 22.68 6.00
CA GLY A 105 -3.58 23.15 4.64
C GLY A 105 -2.87 24.50 4.47
N GLU A 106 -2.27 25.09 5.52
CA GLU A 106 -1.63 26.42 5.46
C GLU A 106 -0.50 26.57 4.44
N THR A 107 0.22 25.48 4.12
CA THR A 107 1.42 25.54 3.27
C THR A 107 1.12 25.53 1.78
N PHE A 108 0.65 24.43 1.19
CA PHE A 108 0.39 24.37 -0.25
C PHE A 108 -0.99 24.94 -0.64
N PHE A 109 -2.03 24.66 0.15
CA PHE A 109 -3.41 25.03 -0.19
C PHE A 109 -3.81 26.41 0.33
N HIS A 110 -3.09 26.92 1.33
CA HIS A 110 -3.37 28.16 2.06
C HIS A 110 -4.79 28.22 2.68
N LYS A 111 -5.43 27.06 2.85
CA LYS A 111 -6.72 26.89 3.50
C LYS A 111 -6.95 25.41 3.84
N PRO A 112 -7.82 25.10 4.81
CA PRO A 112 -8.22 23.72 5.08
C PRO A 112 -8.90 23.09 3.86
N THR A 113 -8.47 21.88 3.51
CA THR A 113 -9.10 21.04 2.47
C THR A 113 -9.66 19.73 3.02
N GLY A 114 -9.54 19.49 4.33
CA GLY A 114 -9.81 18.19 4.96
C GLY A 114 -8.68 17.17 4.85
N ARG A 115 -7.50 17.56 4.33
CA ARG A 115 -6.27 16.74 4.41
C ARG A 115 -5.71 16.80 5.84
N PHE A 116 -5.23 15.68 6.34
CA PHE A 116 -4.65 15.55 7.67
C PHE A 116 -3.16 15.97 7.66
N SER A 117 -2.91 17.20 7.25
CA SER A 117 -1.57 17.80 7.24
C SER A 117 -1.67 19.32 7.11
N ASN A 118 -0.55 20.02 7.30
CA ASN A 118 -0.40 21.42 6.94
C ASN A 118 -0.42 21.66 5.41
N GLY A 119 -0.52 20.60 4.59
CA GLY A 119 -0.67 20.72 3.15
C GLY A 119 -0.86 19.38 2.45
N ARG A 120 0.01 19.07 1.47
CA ARG A 120 -0.10 17.88 0.61
C ARG A 120 0.21 16.56 1.35
N LEU A 121 -0.47 15.49 0.94
CA LEU A 121 -0.26 14.11 1.38
C LEU A 121 0.60 13.33 0.37
N ILE A 122 0.98 12.09 0.71
CA ILE A 122 1.76 11.21 -0.19
C ILE A 122 1.07 11.02 -1.55
N ILE A 123 -0.26 10.83 -1.56
CA ILE A 123 -1.05 10.69 -2.80
C ILE A 123 -0.92 11.91 -3.72
N ASP A 124 -0.82 13.12 -3.17
CA ASP A 124 -0.69 14.35 -3.95
C ASP A 124 0.68 14.40 -4.66
N PHE A 125 1.75 14.05 -3.95
CA PHE A 125 3.09 13.96 -4.53
C PHE A 125 3.22 12.83 -5.56
N ILE A 126 2.52 11.70 -5.35
CA ILE A 126 2.41 10.65 -6.36
C ILE A 126 1.71 11.20 -7.61
N ALA A 127 0.54 11.84 -7.45
CA ALA A 127 -0.20 12.39 -8.59
C ALA A 127 0.65 13.39 -9.40
N GLU A 128 1.33 14.32 -8.71
CA GLU A 128 2.24 15.28 -9.33
C GLU A 128 3.39 14.59 -10.08
N PHE A 129 4.03 13.59 -9.48
CA PHE A 129 5.10 12.84 -10.12
C PHE A 129 4.62 12.10 -11.38
N LEU A 130 3.38 11.61 -11.36
CA LEU A 130 2.76 10.94 -12.51
C LEU A 130 2.23 11.91 -13.57
N GLY A 131 2.34 13.23 -13.37
CA GLY A 131 1.77 14.24 -14.27
C GLY A 131 0.24 14.27 -14.26
N LEU A 132 -0.38 13.78 -13.19
CA LEU A 132 -1.83 13.78 -12.97
C LEU A 132 -2.25 14.96 -12.09
N PRO A 133 -3.49 15.47 -12.22
CA PRO A 133 -4.03 16.43 -11.27
C PRO A 133 -4.19 15.82 -9.87
N LEU A 134 -4.28 16.66 -8.84
CA LEU A 134 -4.59 16.22 -7.48
C LEU A 134 -5.90 15.44 -7.46
N VAL A 135 -5.91 14.32 -6.72
CA VAL A 135 -7.01 13.35 -6.77
C VAL A 135 -8.21 13.85 -5.95
N PRO A 136 -9.37 14.12 -6.58
CA PRO A 136 -10.52 14.68 -5.88
C PRO A 136 -11.16 13.65 -4.92
N PRO A 137 -11.66 14.10 -3.75
CA PRO A 137 -12.40 13.25 -2.82
C PRO A 137 -13.78 12.91 -3.38
N PHE A 138 -14.16 11.63 -3.39
CA PHE A 138 -15.45 11.15 -3.90
C PHE A 138 -16.64 11.72 -3.12
N TYR A 139 -16.66 11.56 -1.79
CA TYR A 139 -17.74 12.03 -0.93
C TYR A 139 -17.70 13.56 -0.71
N GLY A 140 -16.52 14.17 -0.81
CA GLY A 140 -16.32 15.61 -0.65
C GLY A 140 -16.59 16.45 -1.89
N SER A 141 -16.79 15.83 -3.06
CA SER A 141 -16.94 16.56 -4.33
C SER A 141 -18.33 16.39 -4.92
N LYS A 142 -19.07 17.49 -5.06
CA LYS A 142 -20.42 17.48 -5.67
C LYS A 142 -20.40 17.47 -7.20
N ASN A 143 -19.35 18.01 -7.83
CA ASN A 143 -19.23 18.18 -9.30
C ASN A 143 -17.78 18.00 -9.79
N ALA A 144 -16.98 17.12 -9.16
CA ALA A 144 -15.61 16.90 -9.61
C ALA A 144 -15.57 16.10 -10.92
N ASN A 145 -14.56 16.38 -11.74
CA ASN A 145 -14.18 15.51 -12.85
C ASN A 145 -13.29 14.37 -12.31
N PHE A 146 -13.80 13.14 -12.39
CA PHE A 146 -13.10 11.94 -11.91
C PHE A 146 -12.31 11.20 -13.01
N GLU A 147 -12.26 11.72 -14.24
CA GLU A 147 -11.59 11.09 -15.39
C GLU A 147 -10.11 10.77 -15.11
N LYS A 148 -9.42 11.63 -14.35
CA LYS A 148 -8.00 11.47 -14.00
C LYS A 148 -7.76 10.93 -12.59
N GLY A 149 -8.83 10.53 -11.89
CA GLY A 149 -8.72 9.88 -10.60
C GLY A 149 -9.84 10.23 -9.65
N VAL A 150 -10.00 9.37 -8.66
CA VAL A 150 -11.01 9.47 -7.61
C VAL A 150 -10.47 8.86 -6.33
N ASN A 151 -10.73 9.52 -5.21
CA ASN A 151 -10.28 9.08 -3.90
C ASN A 151 -11.47 8.76 -2.99
N PHE A 152 -11.50 7.54 -2.47
CA PHE A 152 -12.48 7.04 -1.51
C PHE A 152 -11.94 6.97 -0.07
N ALA A 153 -10.65 7.26 0.15
CA ALA A 153 -10.04 7.24 1.48
C ALA A 153 -10.75 8.21 2.44
N VAL A 154 -11.02 7.78 3.67
CA VAL A 154 -11.72 8.60 4.69
C VAL A 154 -10.95 8.61 5.99
N GLY A 155 -10.70 9.79 6.55
CA GLY A 155 -10.03 9.95 7.84
C GLY A 155 -10.62 9.07 8.94
N GLY A 156 -9.78 8.27 9.59
CA GLY A 156 -10.15 7.30 10.62
C GLY A 156 -10.80 6.01 10.11
N ALA A 157 -10.80 5.75 8.81
CA ALA A 157 -11.28 4.48 8.28
C ALA A 157 -10.42 3.31 8.78
N THR A 158 -11.09 2.21 9.10
CA THR A 158 -10.50 0.92 9.43
C THR A 158 -10.53 0.01 8.21
N ALA A 159 -9.63 -0.96 8.14
CA ALA A 159 -9.73 -2.05 7.17
C ALA A 159 -10.98 -2.87 7.46
N MET A 160 -11.15 -3.31 8.71
CA MET A 160 -12.30 -4.11 9.13
C MET A 160 -13.55 -3.26 9.33
N GLU A 161 -14.71 -3.92 9.30
CA GLU A 161 -15.96 -3.29 9.68
C GLU A 161 -15.95 -2.92 11.16
N ARG A 162 -16.50 -1.74 11.47
CA ARG A 162 -16.56 -1.22 12.83
C ARG A 162 -17.18 -2.21 13.83
N SER A 163 -18.21 -2.94 13.43
CA SER A 163 -18.89 -3.92 14.30
C SER A 163 -17.92 -4.99 14.82
N VAL A 164 -16.92 -5.40 14.02
CA VAL A 164 -15.91 -6.38 14.42
C VAL A 164 -15.04 -5.85 15.56
N LEU A 165 -14.69 -4.56 15.52
CA LEU A 165 -13.94 -3.90 16.59
C LEU A 165 -14.82 -3.73 17.85
N GLU A 166 -16.08 -3.34 17.69
CA GLU A 166 -17.01 -3.17 18.81
C GLU A 166 -17.28 -4.50 19.54
N GLU A 167 -17.42 -5.62 18.82
CA GLU A 167 -17.55 -6.96 19.41
C GLU A 167 -16.33 -7.36 20.26
N ARG A 168 -15.15 -6.81 19.95
CA ARG A 168 -13.91 -6.99 20.71
C ARG A 168 -13.74 -5.94 21.82
N GLY A 169 -14.75 -5.12 22.08
CA GLY A 169 -14.73 -4.06 23.08
C GLY A 169 -13.81 -2.89 22.72
N ILE A 170 -13.56 -2.68 21.42
CA ILE A 170 -12.81 -1.53 20.91
C ILE A 170 -13.83 -0.50 20.42
N HIS A 171 -14.24 0.40 21.33
CA HIS A 171 -15.23 1.42 21.06
C HIS A 171 -14.56 2.78 20.78
N PHE A 172 -14.15 2.99 19.53
CA PHE A 172 -13.56 4.24 19.08
C PHE A 172 -14.23 4.72 17.79
N ALA A 173 -15.28 5.52 17.95
CA ALA A 173 -16.17 5.92 16.87
C ALA A 173 -15.65 7.17 16.14
N TYR A 174 -14.94 7.02 15.02
CA TYR A 174 -14.51 8.15 14.21
C TYR A 174 -15.25 8.26 12.87
N THR A 175 -15.41 7.14 12.17
CA THR A 175 -16.21 7.04 10.94
C THR A 175 -16.74 5.62 10.80
N ASN A 176 -17.78 5.43 9.99
CA ASN A 176 -18.30 4.11 9.62
C ASN A 176 -17.88 3.72 8.19
N VAL A 177 -16.98 4.48 7.55
CA VAL A 177 -16.55 4.25 6.17
C VAL A 177 -15.28 3.38 6.14
N SER A 178 -15.45 2.12 6.54
CA SER A 178 -14.42 1.08 6.46
C SER A 178 -13.97 0.83 5.01
N LEU A 179 -12.87 0.08 4.80
CA LEU A 179 -12.42 -0.32 3.47
C LEU A 179 -13.54 -1.02 2.67
N GLY A 180 -14.34 -1.87 3.32
CA GLY A 180 -15.49 -2.53 2.71
C GLY A 180 -16.54 -1.55 2.19
N VAL A 181 -16.85 -0.50 2.97
CA VAL A 181 -17.76 0.57 2.57
C VAL A 181 -17.19 1.38 1.41
N GLN A 182 -15.89 1.70 1.43
CA GLN A 182 -15.22 2.43 0.35
C GLN A 182 -15.27 1.64 -0.97
N LEU A 183 -14.97 0.34 -0.94
CA LEU A 183 -15.10 -0.54 -2.11
C LEU A 183 -16.53 -0.63 -2.61
N LYS A 184 -17.50 -0.70 -1.70
CA LYS A 184 -18.92 -0.69 -2.06
C LYS A 184 -19.29 0.59 -2.79
N SER A 185 -18.91 1.76 -2.26
CA SER A 185 -19.15 3.04 -2.93
C SER A 185 -18.44 3.15 -4.28
N PHE A 186 -17.23 2.62 -4.41
CA PHE A 186 -16.54 2.53 -5.70
C PHE A 186 -17.33 1.71 -6.71
N LYS A 187 -17.75 0.50 -6.36
CA LYS A 187 -18.56 -0.37 -7.24
C LYS A 187 -19.88 0.27 -7.66
N GLU A 188 -20.59 0.87 -6.71
CA GLU A 188 -21.88 1.53 -6.96
C GLU A 188 -21.74 2.79 -7.81
N SER A 189 -20.58 3.45 -7.79
CA SER A 189 -20.32 4.67 -8.56
C SER A 189 -19.79 4.42 -9.97
N LEU A 190 -19.36 3.21 -10.32
CA LEU A 190 -18.83 2.87 -11.65
C LEU A 190 -19.70 3.36 -12.82
N PRO A 191 -21.03 3.18 -12.84
CA PRO A 191 -21.85 3.66 -13.95
C PRO A 191 -21.69 5.18 -14.19
N ASN A 192 -21.46 5.96 -13.13
CA ASN A 192 -21.27 7.41 -13.22
C ASN A 192 -19.81 7.80 -13.52
N LEU A 193 -18.83 6.98 -13.11
CA LEU A 193 -17.41 7.27 -13.31
C LEU A 193 -16.95 6.98 -14.74
N CYS A 194 -17.50 5.94 -15.37
CA CYS A 194 -16.98 5.42 -16.63
C CYS A 194 -18.06 5.03 -17.64
N GLY A 195 -19.36 5.12 -17.32
CA GLY A 195 -20.45 4.95 -18.29
C GLY A 195 -20.77 3.50 -18.64
N SER A 196 -19.85 2.79 -19.30
CA SER A 196 -20.05 1.39 -19.74
C SER A 196 -19.10 0.39 -19.06
N PRO A 197 -19.45 -0.90 -18.97
CA PRO A 197 -18.56 -1.92 -18.38
C PRO A 197 -17.17 -2.01 -19.04
N SER A 198 -17.07 -1.80 -20.36
CA SER A 198 -15.79 -1.79 -21.08
C SER A 198 -14.93 -0.58 -20.73
N GLU A 199 -15.54 0.60 -20.63
CA GLU A 199 -14.83 1.83 -20.23
C GLU A 199 -14.41 1.77 -18.77
N CYS A 200 -15.25 1.19 -17.90
CA CYS A 200 -14.90 0.95 -16.50
C CYS A 200 -13.72 0.01 -16.35
N LYS A 201 -13.68 -1.06 -17.15
CA LYS A 201 -12.54 -1.97 -17.18
C LYS A 201 -11.27 -1.26 -17.67
N ASP A 202 -11.35 -0.43 -18.72
CA ASP A 202 -10.19 0.36 -19.19
C ASP A 202 -9.71 1.36 -18.14
N MET A 203 -10.63 2.06 -17.46
CA MET A 203 -10.31 2.99 -16.38
C MET A 203 -9.55 2.30 -15.26
N ILE A 204 -10.05 1.15 -14.79
CA ILE A 204 -9.44 0.37 -13.70
C ILE A 204 -8.10 -0.24 -14.14
N GLU A 205 -8.03 -0.77 -15.36
CA GLU A 205 -6.83 -1.42 -15.90
C GLU A 205 -5.65 -0.45 -16.03
N ASN A 206 -5.93 0.82 -16.33
CA ASN A 206 -4.92 1.87 -16.52
C ASN A 206 -4.71 2.77 -15.29
N ALA A 207 -5.39 2.48 -14.17
CA ALA A 207 -5.23 3.22 -12.92
C ALA A 207 -4.04 2.70 -12.09
N LEU A 208 -3.39 3.60 -11.37
CA LEU A 208 -2.67 3.22 -10.15
C LEU A 208 -3.71 3.10 -9.04
N ILE A 209 -3.83 1.91 -8.45
CA ILE A 209 -4.71 1.67 -7.32
C ILE A 209 -3.90 1.85 -6.03
N LEU A 210 -4.21 2.88 -5.25
CA LEU A 210 -3.57 3.17 -3.97
C LEU A 210 -4.47 2.64 -2.85
N MET A 211 -3.93 1.81 -1.96
CA MET A 211 -4.71 1.27 -0.83
C MET A 211 -4.68 2.16 0.42
N GLY A 212 -3.86 3.21 0.43
CA GLY A 212 -3.60 4.04 1.62
C GLY A 212 -3.02 3.23 2.78
N GLU A 213 -2.70 3.86 3.90
CA GLU A 213 -2.28 3.17 5.14
C GLU A 213 -3.51 2.55 5.84
N ILE A 214 -4.31 1.80 5.09
CA ILE A 214 -5.52 1.21 5.62
C ILE A 214 -5.15 0.03 6.53
N GLY A 215 -5.78 -0.03 7.70
CA GLY A 215 -5.45 -1.00 8.74
C GLY A 215 -4.79 -0.39 9.98
N GLY A 216 -4.07 0.74 9.84
CA GLY A 216 -3.46 1.42 10.98
C GLY A 216 -4.47 1.81 12.06
N ASN A 217 -5.65 2.30 11.65
CA ASN A 217 -6.70 2.66 12.61
C ASN A 217 -7.28 1.47 13.39
N ASP A 218 -7.27 0.26 12.82
CA ASP A 218 -7.70 -0.95 13.54
C ASP A 218 -6.84 -1.20 14.78
N TYR A 219 -5.54 -0.89 14.69
CA TYR A 219 -4.60 -0.96 15.82
C TYR A 219 -4.65 0.31 16.67
N ASN A 220 -4.69 1.50 16.05
CA ASN A 220 -4.74 2.78 16.76
C ASN A 220 -5.88 2.81 17.77
N TYR A 221 -7.06 2.40 17.36
CA TYR A 221 -8.23 2.38 18.22
C TYR A 221 -8.08 1.40 19.38
N ALA A 222 -7.50 0.23 19.14
CA ALA A 222 -7.27 -0.76 20.18
C ALA A 222 -6.22 -0.27 21.21
N PHE A 223 -5.13 0.34 20.74
CA PHE A 223 -4.12 0.95 21.61
C PHE A 223 -4.67 2.14 22.40
N PHE A 224 -5.46 3.03 21.78
CA PHE A 224 -6.03 4.20 22.45
C PHE A 224 -7.03 3.84 23.54
N VAL A 225 -7.70 2.69 23.44
CA VAL A 225 -8.54 2.16 24.54
C VAL A 225 -7.78 1.16 25.43
N SER A 226 -6.44 1.16 25.35
CA SER A 226 -5.52 0.40 26.21
C SER A 226 -5.74 -1.12 26.19
N LYS A 227 -6.03 -1.69 25.01
CA LYS A 227 -6.05 -3.15 24.85
C LYS A 227 -4.66 -3.75 25.04
N PRO A 228 -4.55 -4.98 25.61
CA PRO A 228 -3.28 -5.70 25.68
C PRO A 228 -2.69 -5.95 24.28
N VAL A 229 -1.37 -5.83 24.15
CA VAL A 229 -0.67 -6.00 22.86
C VAL A 229 -0.97 -7.34 22.21
N ASP A 230 -1.09 -8.41 23.00
CA ASP A 230 -1.40 -9.74 22.47
C ASP A 230 -2.82 -9.82 21.88
N GLU A 231 -3.81 -9.13 22.46
CA GLU A 231 -5.14 -9.01 21.87
C GLU A 231 -5.11 -8.19 20.56
N ILE A 232 -4.28 -7.16 20.49
CA ILE A 232 -4.12 -6.33 19.29
C ILE A 232 -3.45 -7.13 18.17
N LYS A 233 -2.48 -8.00 18.50
CA LYS A 233 -1.85 -8.92 17.53
C LYS A 233 -2.86 -9.89 16.90
N GLU A 234 -3.95 -10.23 17.58
CA GLU A 234 -5.03 -11.04 16.99
C GLU A 234 -5.77 -10.32 15.85
N LEU A 235 -5.73 -8.99 15.81
CA LEU A 235 -6.35 -8.21 14.74
C LEU A 235 -5.54 -8.28 13.44
N VAL A 236 -4.21 -8.46 13.52
CA VAL A 236 -3.30 -8.48 12.37
C VAL A 236 -3.74 -9.41 11.25
N PRO A 237 -4.00 -10.71 11.47
CA PRO A 237 -4.47 -11.60 10.41
C PRO A 237 -5.83 -11.18 9.82
N LEU A 238 -6.72 -10.56 10.60
CA LEU A 238 -8.03 -10.11 10.14
C LEU A 238 -7.91 -8.88 9.23
N VAL A 239 -7.08 -7.91 9.62
CA VAL A 239 -6.75 -6.72 8.82
C VAL A 239 -6.13 -7.12 7.49
N ILE A 240 -5.09 -7.97 7.53
CA ILE A 240 -4.39 -8.45 6.33
C ILE A 240 -5.34 -9.20 5.39
N THR A 241 -6.20 -10.07 5.94
CA THR A 241 -7.20 -10.80 5.15
C THR A 241 -8.18 -9.84 4.47
N THR A 242 -8.58 -8.78 5.16
CA THR A 242 -9.51 -7.78 4.63
C THR A 242 -8.87 -6.98 3.49
N ILE A 243 -7.64 -6.52 3.66
CA ILE A 243 -6.86 -5.83 2.61
C ILE A 243 -6.60 -6.74 1.41
N SER A 244 -6.20 -7.99 1.66
CA SER A 244 -5.99 -8.99 0.61
C SER A 244 -7.25 -9.26 -0.20
N SER A 245 -8.39 -9.40 0.49
CA SER A 245 -9.70 -9.62 -0.15
C SER A 245 -10.11 -8.43 -1.03
N ALA A 246 -9.89 -7.20 -0.56
CA ALA A 246 -10.09 -5.98 -1.32
C ALA A 246 -9.26 -5.96 -2.61
N ILE A 247 -7.97 -6.27 -2.51
CA ILE A 247 -7.06 -6.34 -3.66
C ILE A 247 -7.53 -7.42 -4.65
N MET A 248 -7.86 -8.62 -4.17
CA MET A 248 -8.35 -9.71 -5.03
C MET A 248 -9.64 -9.34 -5.77
N GLU A 249 -10.57 -8.63 -5.11
CA GLU A 249 -11.79 -8.15 -5.74
C GLU A 249 -11.48 -7.11 -6.84
N LEU A 250 -10.63 -6.13 -6.55
CA LEU A 250 -10.21 -5.11 -7.51
C LEU A 250 -9.43 -5.72 -8.69
N ILE A 251 -8.62 -6.77 -8.46
CA ILE A 251 -8.00 -7.55 -9.55
C ILE A 251 -9.07 -8.19 -10.42
N GLY A 252 -10.10 -8.79 -9.83
CA GLY A 252 -11.25 -9.37 -10.54
C GLY A 252 -12.00 -8.34 -11.40
N MET A 253 -11.97 -7.07 -11.00
CA MET A 253 -12.56 -5.94 -11.75
C MET A 253 -11.63 -5.38 -12.84
N GLY A 254 -10.41 -5.90 -12.98
CA GLY A 254 -9.43 -5.49 -13.99
C GLY A 254 -8.24 -4.70 -13.44
N GLY A 255 -8.12 -4.54 -12.12
CA GLY A 255 -7.00 -3.83 -11.50
C GLY A 255 -5.67 -4.52 -11.78
N ARG A 256 -4.68 -3.75 -12.23
CA ARG A 256 -3.38 -4.31 -12.66
C ARG A 256 -2.17 -3.73 -11.96
N THR A 257 -2.30 -2.62 -11.24
CA THR A 257 -1.19 -2.07 -10.48
C THR A 257 -1.66 -1.49 -9.17
N PHE A 258 -1.15 -2.04 -8.07
CA PHE A 258 -1.52 -1.70 -6.71
C PHE A 258 -0.29 -1.18 -5.97
N LEU A 259 -0.43 -0.05 -5.30
CA LEU A 259 0.53 0.42 -4.30
C LEU A 259 -0.10 0.24 -2.92
N VAL A 260 0.49 -0.67 -2.14
CA VAL A 260 -0.02 -1.10 -0.83
C VAL A 260 1.02 -0.74 0.22
N PRO A 261 0.83 0.35 0.99
CA PRO A 261 1.78 0.71 2.01
C PRO A 261 1.67 -0.19 3.23
N GLY A 262 2.81 -0.38 3.89
CA GLY A 262 2.84 -0.83 5.29
C GLY A 262 2.53 0.32 6.24
N ASP A 263 2.44 -0.03 7.52
CA ASP A 263 2.29 0.92 8.61
C ASP A 263 3.59 1.69 8.89
N PHE A 264 3.49 2.89 9.44
CA PHE A 264 4.61 3.71 9.88
C PHE A 264 5.29 3.13 11.14
N PRO A 265 6.49 3.60 11.54
CA PRO A 265 7.04 3.34 12.86
C PRO A 265 6.15 3.95 13.96
N LEU A 266 5.17 3.18 14.46
CA LEU A 266 4.21 3.65 15.44
C LEU A 266 4.88 4.19 16.71
N GLY A 267 6.02 3.64 17.10
CA GLY A 267 6.78 4.12 18.25
C GLY A 267 7.24 5.57 18.14
N CYS A 268 7.27 6.13 16.93
CA CYS A 268 7.61 7.53 16.67
C CYS A 268 6.39 8.45 16.61
N SER A 269 5.17 7.91 16.71
CA SER A 269 3.93 8.70 16.78
C SER A 269 3.86 9.49 18.08
N VAL A 270 3.57 10.79 17.97
CA VAL A 270 3.49 11.71 19.11
C VAL A 270 2.39 11.31 20.09
N ALA A 271 1.25 10.82 19.58
CA ALA A 271 0.13 10.36 20.40
C ALA A 271 0.57 9.17 21.27
N TYR A 272 1.33 8.23 20.72
CA TYR A 272 1.83 7.09 21.49
C TYR A 272 2.96 7.45 22.44
N LEU A 273 3.88 8.30 22.02
CA LEU A 273 4.93 8.83 22.89
C LEU A 273 4.35 9.57 24.10
N THR A 274 3.20 10.22 23.93
CA THR A 274 2.46 10.88 25.01
C THR A 274 1.67 9.89 25.87
N LEU A 275 0.96 8.93 25.24
CA LEU A 275 0.11 7.96 25.94
C LEU A 275 0.91 6.98 26.79
N TYR A 276 2.01 6.47 26.24
CA TYR A 276 2.87 5.46 26.86
C TYR A 276 4.16 6.07 27.41
N GLN A 277 4.13 7.35 27.75
CA GLN A 277 5.29 8.03 28.33
C GLN A 277 5.72 7.34 29.63
N THR A 278 7.00 7.01 29.74
CA THR A 278 7.57 6.32 30.90
C THR A 278 8.95 6.88 31.25
N SER A 279 9.37 6.73 32.50
CA SER A 279 10.74 7.06 32.94
C SER A 279 11.74 5.94 32.62
N ASN A 280 11.28 4.78 32.13
CA ASN A 280 12.16 3.70 31.72
C ASN A 280 12.80 4.02 30.36
N MET A 281 14.06 4.45 30.38
CA MET A 281 14.80 4.80 29.16
C MET A 281 15.03 3.60 28.22
N GLU A 282 14.98 2.36 28.72
CA GLU A 282 15.12 1.15 27.89
C GLU A 282 13.90 0.93 26.96
N ALA A 283 12.77 1.57 27.25
CA ALA A 283 11.58 1.52 26.39
C ALA A 283 11.73 2.35 25.10
N TYR A 284 12.76 3.20 25.02
CA TYR A 284 13.00 4.11 23.92
C TYR A 284 14.27 3.73 23.15
N ASP A 285 14.20 3.82 21.83
CA ASP A 285 15.37 3.71 20.98
C ASP A 285 16.31 4.89 21.26
N PRO A 286 17.59 4.66 21.58
CA PRO A 286 18.49 5.73 22.01
C PRO A 286 18.87 6.71 20.90
N LEU A 287 18.70 6.32 19.63
CA LEU A 287 19.02 7.16 18.48
C LEU A 287 17.85 8.08 18.12
N THR A 288 16.64 7.53 18.09
CA THR A 288 15.44 8.20 17.56
C THR A 288 14.51 8.72 18.65
N GLY A 289 14.58 8.15 19.86
CA GLY A 289 13.65 8.43 20.96
C GLY A 289 12.27 7.77 20.77
N CYS A 290 12.10 6.89 19.79
CA CYS A 290 10.84 6.20 19.53
C CYS A 290 10.63 5.02 20.48
N LEU A 291 9.38 4.68 20.81
CA LEU A 291 9.06 3.50 21.62
C LEU A 291 9.37 2.20 20.86
N THR A 292 10.28 1.38 21.38
CA THR A 292 10.78 0.18 20.68
C THR A 292 9.69 -0.86 20.46
N TRP A 293 8.91 -1.17 21.49
CA TRP A 293 7.87 -2.21 21.44
C TRP A 293 6.75 -1.91 20.44
N LEU A 294 6.42 -0.63 20.21
CA LEU A 294 5.45 -0.22 19.18
C LEU A 294 6.05 -0.35 17.79
N ASN A 295 7.32 0.01 17.62
CA ASN A 295 8.02 -0.19 16.36
C ASN A 295 8.16 -1.68 16.02
N GLU A 296 8.39 -2.56 17.02
CA GLU A 296 8.37 -4.02 16.85
C GLU A 296 6.99 -4.52 16.39
N PHE A 297 5.90 -3.93 16.91
CA PHE A 297 4.55 -4.25 16.44
C PHE A 297 4.35 -3.87 14.97
N SER A 298 4.74 -2.65 14.57
CA SER A 298 4.66 -2.21 13.16
C SER A 298 5.50 -3.10 12.24
N GLN A 299 6.71 -3.48 12.66
CA GLN A 299 7.58 -4.39 11.91
C GLN A 299 6.94 -5.78 11.74
N TYR A 300 6.32 -6.31 12.81
CA TYR A 300 5.58 -7.57 12.75
C TYR A 300 4.43 -7.49 11.73
N TYR A 301 3.55 -6.49 11.84
CA TYR A 301 2.46 -6.29 10.88
C TYR A 301 2.98 -6.16 9.43
N ASN A 302 4.01 -5.34 9.23
CA ASN A 302 4.60 -5.11 7.92
C ASN A 302 5.24 -6.37 7.32
N GLY A 303 5.81 -7.24 8.16
CA GLY A 303 6.32 -8.55 7.73
C GLY A 303 5.21 -9.49 7.29
N GLU A 304 4.11 -9.55 8.04
CA GLU A 304 2.94 -10.37 7.68
C GLU A 304 2.23 -9.86 6.41
N LEU A 305 2.09 -8.53 6.26
CA LEU A 305 1.54 -7.93 5.05
C LEU A 305 2.40 -8.27 3.82
N GLN A 306 3.72 -8.13 3.90
CA GLN A 306 4.62 -8.47 2.79
C GLN A 306 4.51 -9.94 2.38
N GLN A 307 4.42 -10.87 3.34
CA GLN A 307 4.21 -12.29 3.06
C GLN A 307 2.90 -12.54 2.28
N GLU A 308 1.83 -11.86 2.67
CA GLU A 308 0.55 -11.97 1.97
C GLU A 308 0.60 -11.35 0.56
N LEU A 309 1.26 -10.19 0.40
CA LEU A 309 1.46 -9.59 -0.92
C LEU A 309 2.32 -10.49 -1.82
N ASP A 310 3.33 -11.17 -1.28
CA ASP A 310 4.11 -12.18 -2.00
C ASP A 310 3.26 -13.38 -2.43
N ARG A 311 2.32 -13.82 -1.58
CA ARG A 311 1.33 -14.85 -1.95
C ARG A 311 0.45 -14.37 -3.10
N LEU A 312 -0.05 -13.13 -3.04
CA LEU A 312 -0.88 -12.56 -4.10
C LEU A 312 -0.12 -12.39 -5.42
N ARG A 313 1.14 -11.96 -5.39
CA ARG A 313 2.00 -11.88 -6.60
C ARG A 313 2.14 -13.23 -7.30
N LYS A 314 2.29 -14.32 -6.53
CA LYS A 314 2.35 -15.69 -7.08
C LYS A 314 1.02 -16.13 -7.67
N LEU A 315 -0.10 -15.71 -7.07
CA LEU A 315 -1.44 -16.04 -7.54
C LEU A 315 -1.84 -15.24 -8.78
N TYR A 316 -1.37 -13.99 -8.89
CA TYR A 316 -1.69 -13.05 -9.97
C TYR A 316 -0.41 -12.51 -10.63
N PRO A 317 0.36 -13.35 -11.35
CA PRO A 317 1.64 -12.96 -11.95
C PRO A 317 1.54 -11.89 -13.05
N HIS A 318 0.32 -11.55 -13.48
CA HIS A 318 0.03 -10.51 -14.46
C HIS A 318 -0.34 -9.15 -13.83
N VAL A 319 -0.32 -9.06 -12.50
CA VAL A 319 -0.66 -7.87 -11.71
C VAL A 319 0.59 -7.39 -10.99
N ASN A 320 0.87 -6.10 -11.06
CA ASN A 320 1.92 -5.45 -10.28
C ASN A 320 1.37 -5.11 -8.89
N ILE A 321 1.72 -5.89 -7.87
CA ILE A 321 1.38 -5.59 -6.48
C ILE A 321 2.64 -5.07 -5.80
N ILE A 322 2.68 -3.79 -5.47
CA ILE A 322 3.87 -3.10 -4.97
C ILE A 322 3.65 -2.79 -3.50
N TYR A 323 4.54 -3.28 -2.65
CA TYR A 323 4.60 -2.89 -1.25
C TYR A 323 5.31 -1.53 -1.15
N ALA A 324 4.69 -0.56 -0.50
CA ALA A 324 5.31 0.73 -0.18
C ALA A 324 5.81 0.71 1.26
N ASP A 325 7.12 0.77 1.43
CA ASP A 325 7.81 0.70 2.72
C ASP A 325 7.79 2.06 3.42
N TYR A 326 6.60 2.46 3.85
CA TYR A 326 6.36 3.67 4.62
C TYR A 326 7.17 3.67 5.91
N TYR A 327 7.35 2.50 6.53
CA TYR A 327 8.10 2.35 7.76
C TYR A 327 9.53 2.86 7.61
N ASN A 328 10.30 2.31 6.67
CA ASN A 328 11.70 2.70 6.51
C ASN A 328 11.85 4.06 5.83
N ALA A 329 10.91 4.44 4.97
CA ALA A 329 10.89 5.77 4.35
C ALA A 329 10.72 6.90 5.38
N LEU A 330 9.92 6.68 6.43
CA LEU A 330 9.78 7.62 7.55
C LEU A 330 10.90 7.47 8.59
N SER A 331 11.31 6.24 8.94
CA SER A 331 12.31 6.01 9.99
C SER A 331 13.61 6.78 9.77
N ARG A 332 14.06 6.92 8.50
CA ARG A 332 15.27 7.69 8.15
C ARG A 332 15.18 9.17 8.56
N LEU A 333 13.97 9.74 8.62
CA LEU A 333 13.74 11.13 9.00
C LEU A 333 13.94 11.34 10.52
N PHE A 334 13.75 10.30 11.32
CA PHE A 334 14.03 10.33 12.76
C PHE A 334 15.48 9.96 13.09
N GLN A 335 16.12 9.13 12.26
CA GLN A 335 17.52 8.72 12.43
C GLN A 335 18.51 9.84 12.06
N GLU A 336 18.25 10.57 10.98
CA GLU A 336 19.13 11.64 10.47
C GLU A 336 18.34 12.94 10.15
N PRO A 337 17.60 13.53 11.09
CA PRO A 337 16.64 14.60 10.81
C PRO A 337 17.25 15.82 10.11
N THR A 338 18.44 16.24 10.56
CA THR A 338 19.13 17.43 10.02
C THR A 338 19.56 17.27 8.57
N LYS A 339 19.87 16.04 8.12
CA LYS A 339 20.18 15.73 6.71
C LYS A 339 19.00 15.98 5.79
N PHE A 340 17.80 15.86 6.32
CA PHE A 340 16.54 16.09 5.61
C PHE A 340 15.95 17.48 5.87
N GLY A 341 16.68 18.35 6.59
CA GLY A 341 16.28 19.71 6.88
C GLY A 341 15.37 19.89 8.09
N PHE A 342 15.14 18.83 8.88
CA PHE A 342 14.36 18.87 10.12
C PHE A 342 15.19 19.26 11.34
N GLU A 343 14.52 19.69 12.41
CA GLU A 343 15.15 19.99 13.69
C GLU A 343 15.81 18.76 14.32
N THR A 344 16.83 18.99 15.14
CA THR A 344 17.55 17.91 15.87
C THR A 344 16.66 17.13 16.82
N ARG A 345 15.51 17.71 17.21
CA ARG A 345 14.49 17.04 18.02
C ARG A 345 13.25 16.81 17.14
N PRO A 346 13.21 15.74 16.33
CA PRO A 346 12.18 15.57 15.29
C PRO A 346 10.83 15.05 15.81
N LEU A 347 10.75 14.61 17.08
CA LEU A 347 9.56 13.97 17.62
C LEU A 347 8.41 14.94 17.94
N PRO A 348 8.59 16.09 18.61
CA PRO A 348 7.47 16.97 18.96
C PRO A 348 6.62 17.39 17.75
N ALA A 349 5.31 17.46 17.94
CA ALA A 349 4.39 17.91 16.90
C ALA A 349 4.54 19.42 16.64
N CYS A 350 4.46 19.83 15.38
CA CYS A 350 4.44 21.24 15.02
C CYS A 350 3.16 21.93 15.53
N CYS A 351 1.99 21.33 15.32
CA CYS A 351 0.70 21.84 15.75
C CYS A 351 0.14 21.04 16.92
N GLY A 352 0.11 21.68 18.09
CA GLY A 352 -0.32 21.01 19.31
C GLY A 352 -0.16 21.89 20.53
N SER A 353 -0.21 21.28 21.71
CA SER A 353 -0.06 21.99 22.97
C SER A 353 0.33 21.04 24.11
N GLY A 354 1.15 21.54 25.03
CA GLY A 354 1.49 20.87 26.28
C GLY A 354 2.37 19.62 26.13
N GLY A 355 2.76 19.05 27.28
CA GLY A 355 3.54 17.81 27.33
C GLY A 355 4.97 17.93 26.78
N SER A 356 5.70 16.81 26.81
CA SER A 356 7.07 16.76 26.29
C SER A 356 7.14 16.74 24.76
N TYR A 357 6.07 16.28 24.09
CA TYR A 357 6.00 16.11 22.64
C TYR A 357 5.07 17.13 21.96
N HIS A 358 4.75 18.22 22.65
CA HIS A 358 3.85 19.27 22.16
C HIS A 358 2.45 18.75 21.79
N PHE A 359 1.92 17.82 22.57
CA PHE A 359 0.63 17.18 22.33
C PHE A 359 -0.07 16.83 23.64
N THR A 360 -1.39 17.01 23.65
CA THR A 360 -2.26 16.65 24.76
C THR A 360 -3.55 16.06 24.18
N PHE A 361 -3.95 14.88 24.65
CA PHE A 361 -5.23 14.27 24.25
C PHE A 361 -6.40 15.21 24.52
N GLY A 362 -7.32 15.33 23.55
CA GLY A 362 -8.46 16.23 23.61
C GLY A 362 -8.18 17.68 23.17
N LYS A 363 -6.93 18.08 23.01
CA LYS A 363 -6.53 19.41 22.46
C LYS A 363 -5.90 19.26 21.08
N LYS A 364 -6.72 18.93 20.08
CA LYS A 364 -6.26 18.66 18.72
C LYS A 364 -5.87 19.95 17.99
N CYS A 365 -4.93 19.85 17.06
CA CYS A 365 -4.68 20.91 16.09
C CYS A 365 -6.00 21.34 15.41
N GLY A 366 -6.17 22.62 15.11
CA GLY A 366 -7.42 23.16 14.58
C GLY A 366 -8.49 23.48 15.62
N PHE A 367 -8.31 23.09 16.89
CA PHE A 367 -9.16 23.55 17.99
C PHE A 367 -8.70 24.91 18.51
N GLN A 368 -9.62 25.66 19.10
CA GLN A 368 -9.35 26.98 19.66
C GLN A 368 -8.23 26.92 20.72
N GLY A 369 -7.21 27.77 20.56
CA GLY A 369 -6.07 27.87 21.47
C GLY A 369 -4.99 26.81 21.25
N VAL A 370 -5.05 26.04 20.16
CA VAL A 370 -3.96 25.15 19.71
C VAL A 370 -3.27 25.80 18.51
N GLU A 371 -1.98 26.07 18.64
CA GLU A 371 -1.20 26.80 17.64
C GLU A 371 -0.21 25.86 16.92
N ALA A 372 0.13 26.23 15.68
CA ALA A 372 1.22 25.60 14.94
C ALA A 372 2.55 26.30 15.21
N CYS A 373 3.64 25.54 15.03
CA CYS A 373 4.99 26.05 15.01
C CYS A 373 5.19 27.05 13.84
N ASN A 374 6.19 27.93 13.96
CA ASN A 374 6.43 28.97 12.96
C ASN A 374 6.85 28.44 11.58
N ASP A 375 7.57 27.32 11.54
CA ASP A 375 8.04 26.71 10.28
C ASP A 375 7.76 25.19 10.28
N PRO A 376 6.60 24.79 9.73
CA PRO A 376 6.25 23.37 9.59
C PRO A 376 7.22 22.56 8.72
N SER A 377 8.04 23.20 7.87
CA SER A 377 9.01 22.50 7.02
C SER A 377 10.19 21.93 7.83
N LYS A 378 10.35 22.36 9.09
CA LYS A 378 11.39 21.90 10.02
C LYS A 378 10.94 20.76 10.93
N HIS A 379 9.68 20.35 10.85
CA HIS A 379 9.10 19.32 11.72
C HIS A 379 8.69 18.09 10.92
N VAL A 380 8.85 16.90 11.51
CA VAL A 380 8.37 15.64 10.91
C VAL A 380 6.88 15.45 11.21
N ASN A 381 6.50 15.58 12.48
CA ASN A 381 5.13 15.40 12.94
C ASN A 381 4.34 16.71 12.83
N TRP A 382 3.18 16.65 12.17
CA TRP A 382 2.26 17.79 12.09
C TRP A 382 1.42 17.90 13.35
N ASP A 383 0.71 16.84 13.70
CA ASP A 383 -0.10 16.74 14.92
C ASP A 383 0.27 15.47 15.71
N GLY A 384 -0.64 14.98 16.57
CA GLY A 384 -0.40 13.79 17.36
C GLY A 384 -0.23 12.49 16.56
N VAL A 385 -0.75 12.43 15.34
CA VAL A 385 -0.81 11.20 14.52
C VAL A 385 -0.21 11.40 13.14
N HIS A 386 -0.41 12.58 12.55
CA HIS A 386 -0.12 12.83 11.14
C HIS A 386 1.18 13.61 10.95
N LEU A 387 1.73 13.50 9.74
CA LEU A 387 3.00 14.11 9.35
C LEU A 387 2.82 15.45 8.65
N THR A 388 3.88 16.24 8.64
CA THR A 388 3.93 17.47 7.86
C THR A 388 4.00 17.18 6.36
N GLU A 389 3.60 18.16 5.54
CA GLU A 389 3.79 18.10 4.08
C GLU A 389 5.26 17.82 3.72
N ALA A 390 6.21 18.39 4.47
CA ALA A 390 7.63 18.19 4.23
C ALA A 390 8.07 16.73 4.44
N ALA A 391 7.55 16.06 5.48
CA ALA A 391 7.80 14.65 5.72
C ALA A 391 7.10 13.77 4.68
N TYR A 392 5.83 14.04 4.35
CA TYR A 392 5.12 13.30 3.29
C TYR A 392 5.80 13.41 1.93
N ARG A 393 6.37 14.58 1.58
CA ARG A 393 7.17 14.76 0.37
C ARG A 393 8.37 13.82 0.34
N LEU A 394 9.14 13.77 1.43
CA LEU A 394 10.34 12.94 1.50
C LEU A 394 10.01 11.44 1.49
N ILE A 395 8.88 11.04 2.07
CA ILE A 395 8.39 9.67 1.96
C ILE A 395 8.05 9.37 0.49
N ALA A 396 7.23 10.19 -0.15
CA ALA A 396 6.86 10.03 -1.57
C ALA A 396 8.09 9.97 -2.49
N GLU A 397 9.08 10.85 -2.30
CA GLU A 397 10.34 10.81 -3.04
C GLU A 397 11.11 9.50 -2.82
N GLY A 398 11.10 8.98 -1.59
CA GLY A 398 11.69 7.68 -1.27
C GLY A 398 11.03 6.52 -2.01
N LEU A 399 9.71 6.56 -2.18
CA LEU A 399 8.96 5.53 -2.91
C LEU A 399 9.17 5.62 -4.42
N LEU A 400 9.15 6.85 -4.97
CA LEU A 400 9.14 7.10 -6.40
C LEU A 400 10.52 7.13 -7.04
N LYS A 401 11.55 7.52 -6.27
CA LYS A 401 12.93 7.69 -6.74
C LYS A 401 13.95 6.88 -5.94
N GLY A 402 13.56 6.30 -4.82
CA GLY A 402 14.42 5.54 -3.92
C GLY A 402 14.20 4.04 -4.00
N HIS A 403 14.46 3.36 -2.88
CA HIS A 403 14.40 1.89 -2.76
C HIS A 403 13.29 1.43 -1.81
N TYR A 404 12.33 2.29 -1.49
CA TYR A 404 11.25 2.00 -0.52
C TYR A 404 10.02 1.37 -1.16
N THR A 405 10.19 0.68 -2.29
CA THR A 405 9.14 -0.12 -2.92
C THR A 405 9.65 -1.52 -3.17
N PHE A 406 8.82 -2.52 -2.85
CA PHE A 406 9.15 -3.92 -3.09
C PHE A 406 8.02 -4.65 -3.84
N PRO A 407 8.29 -5.32 -4.98
CA PRO A 407 9.54 -5.23 -5.75
C PRO A 407 9.80 -3.77 -6.19
N PRO A 408 11.05 -3.42 -6.53
CA PRO A 408 11.34 -2.12 -7.13
C PRO A 408 10.45 -1.90 -8.36
N PHE A 409 9.85 -0.71 -8.45
CA PHE A 409 8.99 -0.36 -9.58
C PHE A 409 9.61 0.76 -10.39
N ASP A 410 9.69 0.56 -11.70
CA ASP A 410 10.23 1.58 -12.60
C ASP A 410 9.16 2.64 -12.91
N TRP A 411 9.26 3.77 -12.21
CA TRP A 411 8.40 4.93 -12.40
C TRP A 411 8.83 5.81 -13.60
N SER A 412 9.98 5.55 -14.23
CA SER A 412 10.65 6.45 -15.18
C SER A 412 9.94 6.63 -16.52
N CYS A 413 8.92 5.82 -16.80
CA CYS A 413 8.03 5.90 -17.96
C CYS A 413 7.35 7.26 -18.17
N LEU A 414 7.37 8.14 -17.17
CA LEU A 414 6.76 9.47 -17.20
C LEU A 414 7.78 10.59 -17.45
N SER A 415 9.07 10.34 -17.24
CA SER A 415 10.14 11.35 -17.38
C SER A 415 10.45 11.71 -18.84
N SER A 416 10.20 10.80 -19.79
CA SER A 416 10.56 10.99 -21.21
C SER A 416 9.58 11.88 -21.99
N GLN A 417 8.36 12.10 -21.49
CA GLN A 417 7.39 13.02 -22.09
C GLN A 417 7.43 14.43 -21.48
N ILE A 418 7.76 14.55 -20.19
CA ILE A 418 7.91 15.85 -19.52
C ILE A 418 9.08 16.63 -20.12
N ASN A 419 10.20 15.95 -20.43
CA ASN A 419 11.36 16.60 -21.07
C ASN A 419 11.16 17.00 -22.54
N LYS A 420 10.03 16.64 -23.17
CA LYS A 420 9.73 17.02 -24.57
C LYS A 420 8.78 18.21 -24.69
N ASN A 421 8.04 18.57 -23.64
CA ASN A 421 6.92 19.52 -23.74
C ASN A 421 6.93 20.72 -22.78
N GLY A 422 8.04 21.08 -22.13
CA GLY A 422 8.12 22.40 -21.52
C GLY A 422 9.21 22.62 -20.49
N SER A 423 10.03 23.62 -20.79
CA SER A 423 10.85 24.37 -19.84
C SER A 423 10.05 24.76 -18.60
N CYS A 424 10.48 24.29 -17.43
CA CYS A 424 10.20 24.95 -16.16
C CYS A 424 11.54 25.31 -15.54
N ASP A 425 11.75 26.61 -15.34
CA ASP A 425 13.02 27.23 -15.02
C ASP A 425 13.72 26.59 -13.80
N THR A 426 14.93 26.11 -14.05
CA THR A 426 15.95 25.89 -13.02
C THR A 426 16.39 27.23 -12.46
N LYS A 427 15.85 27.63 -11.31
CA LYS A 427 16.52 28.57 -10.40
C LYS A 427 16.15 28.22 -8.97
N TYR A 428 16.94 27.34 -8.36
CA TYR A 428 17.35 27.41 -6.95
C TYR A 428 18.43 26.34 -6.71
N SER A 429 19.61 26.56 -7.29
CA SER A 429 20.85 25.93 -6.82
C SER A 429 22.04 26.75 -7.28
N SER A 430 22.31 27.85 -6.57
CA SER A 430 23.64 28.46 -6.46
C SER A 430 23.58 29.61 -5.45
N MET A 431 23.87 29.32 -4.19
CA MET A 431 24.51 30.27 -3.29
C MET A 431 25.08 29.48 -2.11
N ASN A 432 26.24 28.87 -2.36
CA ASN A 432 27.24 28.63 -1.33
C ASN A 432 28.41 29.57 -1.66
N SER A 433 28.68 30.47 -0.73
CA SER A 433 29.99 31.03 -0.43
C SER A 433 29.96 31.48 1.01
#